data_AF-A0A1S3D6A9-F1
#
_entry.id   AF-A0A1S3D6A9-F1
#
_cell.length_a   1.000
_cell.length_b   1.000
_cell.length_c   1.000
_cell.angle_alpha   90.00
_cell.angle_beta   90.00
_cell.angle_gamma   90.00
#
_symmetry.space_group_name_H-M   'P 1'
#
loop_
_entity.id
_entity.type
_entity.pdbx_description
1 polymer ?
#
loop_
_entity_poly.entity_id
_entity_poly.type
_entity_poly.pdbx_seq_one_letter_code
_entity_poly.pdbx_strand_id
1 'polypeptide(L)'
;MQMGYLRQKKDGSTSLAILVPGDHADPETNERPVSLGNLVGKLNHGTGSLQGFREDRRNLAKSVKPLYYGAFGSYAPSYDSTFANLTKEESDLLHETYGDEPAVQYAESILNFAKDCDYTLTMVDNLLDLMTSGEHRKTKKIIDERQKTREEEDKVKQVMDVDSDTNAPGGKYEKFKHTL
;
A
#
# COMPACT_ATOMS: atom_id res chain seq x y z
N MET A 1 -6.40 -54.91 36.88
CA MET A 1 -7.16 -55.71 35.89
C MET A 1 -8.51 -56.05 36.50
N GLN A 2 -9.59 -55.47 35.99
CA GLN A 2 -10.93 -55.88 36.39
C GLN A 2 -11.41 -56.94 35.40
N MET A 3 -11.44 -58.20 35.83
CA MET A 3 -11.92 -59.30 35.01
C MET A 3 -13.44 -59.18 34.88
N GLY A 4 -13.94 -59.02 33.66
CA GLY A 4 -15.38 -59.02 33.37
C GLY A 4 -16.01 -60.38 33.65
N TYR A 5 -17.32 -60.38 33.87
CA TYR A 5 -18.09 -61.58 34.21
C TYR A 5 -18.15 -62.57 33.02
N LEU A 6 -18.05 -63.87 33.35
CA LEU A 6 -18.18 -64.96 32.38
C LEU A 6 -19.68 -65.25 32.18
N ARG A 7 -20.22 -64.97 30.99
CA ARG A 7 -21.64 -65.25 30.67
C ARG A 7 -21.72 -66.52 29.84
N GLN A 8 -22.33 -67.56 30.42
CA GLN A 8 -22.65 -68.78 29.69
C GLN A 8 -24.08 -68.71 29.15
N LYS A 9 -24.23 -68.91 27.84
CA LYS A 9 -25.53 -68.99 27.18
C LYS A 9 -26.03 -70.44 27.19
N LYS A 10 -27.34 -70.64 27.04
CA LYS A 10 -28.00 -71.96 27.09
C LYS A 10 -27.58 -72.91 25.95
N ASP A 11 -26.95 -72.37 24.92
CA ASP A 11 -26.36 -73.10 23.79
C ASP A 11 -24.95 -73.65 24.10
N GLY A 12 -24.45 -73.45 25.32
CA GLY A 12 -23.11 -73.89 25.74
C GLY A 12 -21.99 -72.91 25.37
N SER A 13 -22.30 -71.82 24.67
CA SER A 13 -21.30 -70.79 24.35
C SER A 13 -21.01 -69.92 25.57
N THR A 14 -19.72 -69.62 25.78
CA THR A 14 -19.26 -68.83 26.92
C THR A 14 -18.57 -67.57 26.41
N SER A 15 -19.00 -66.40 26.89
CA SER A 15 -18.41 -65.11 26.55
C SER A 15 -17.71 -64.51 27.76
N LEU A 16 -16.43 -64.17 27.60
CA LEU A 16 -15.62 -63.44 28.57
C LEU A 16 -15.27 -62.07 27.98
N ALA A 17 -15.63 -60.99 28.68
CA ALA A 17 -15.23 -59.64 28.31
C ALA A 17 -13.98 -59.25 29.11
N ILE A 18 -12.82 -59.18 28.43
CA ILE A 18 -11.57 -58.71 29.03
C ILE A 18 -11.51 -57.20 28.80
N LEU A 19 -11.67 -56.42 29.87
CA LEU A 19 -11.48 -54.97 29.85
C LEU A 19 -10.00 -54.69 30.12
N VAL A 20 -9.26 -54.34 29.07
CA VAL A 20 -7.91 -53.81 29.20
C VAL A 20 -8.04 -52.38 29.75
N PRO A 21 -7.48 -52.05 30.92
CA PRO A 21 -7.46 -50.66 31.40
C PRO A 21 -6.78 -49.80 30.32
N GLY A 22 -7.48 -48.76 29.89
CA GLY A 22 -7.07 -47.95 28.74
C GLY A 22 -5.66 -47.41 28.91
N ASP A 23 -4.81 -47.72 27.94
CA ASP A 23 -3.49 -47.13 27.81
C ASP A 23 -3.68 -45.61 27.62
N HIS A 24 -3.19 -44.80 28.57
CA HIS A 24 -3.30 -43.33 28.63
C HIS A 24 -4.59 -42.70 29.18
N ALA A 25 -5.26 -43.29 30.17
CA ALA A 25 -6.20 -42.54 31.01
C ALA A 25 -5.52 -42.15 32.33
N ASP A 26 -5.59 -40.86 32.71
CA ASP A 26 -5.06 -40.41 34.00
C ASP A 26 -5.84 -41.11 35.14
N PRO A 27 -5.16 -41.74 36.11
CA PRO A 27 -5.82 -42.59 37.11
C PRO A 27 -6.70 -41.82 38.10
N GLU A 28 -6.59 -40.48 38.16
CA GLU A 28 -7.34 -39.63 39.08
C GLU A 28 -8.62 -39.05 38.45
N THR A 29 -8.59 -38.72 37.16
CA THR A 29 -9.69 -38.06 36.43
C THR A 29 -10.37 -38.96 35.40
N ASN A 30 -9.77 -40.11 35.05
CA ASN A 30 -10.27 -41.03 34.02
C ASN A 30 -10.45 -40.36 32.64
N GLU A 31 -9.76 -39.24 32.45
CA GLU A 31 -9.75 -38.46 31.21
C GLU A 31 -8.50 -38.81 30.41
N ARG A 32 -8.65 -38.80 29.09
CA ARG A 32 -7.53 -39.02 28.17
C ARG A 32 -7.02 -37.66 27.71
N PRO A 33 -5.76 -37.28 28.00
CA PRO A 33 -5.21 -36.04 27.48
C PRO A 33 -5.13 -36.12 25.96
N VAL A 34 -5.86 -35.23 25.28
CA VAL A 34 -5.81 -35.07 23.82
C VAL A 34 -5.20 -33.72 23.47
N SER A 35 -4.35 -33.69 22.45
CA SER A 35 -3.81 -32.43 21.94
C SER A 35 -4.90 -31.66 21.20
N LEU A 36 -4.97 -30.34 21.40
CA LEU A 36 -5.93 -29.48 20.71
C LEU A 36 -5.81 -29.60 19.18
N GLY A 37 -4.61 -29.82 18.65
CA GLY A 37 -4.39 -30.07 17.23
C GLY A 37 -5.12 -31.31 16.69
N ASN A 38 -5.24 -32.38 17.49
CA ASN A 38 -5.99 -33.58 17.12
C ASN A 38 -7.50 -33.35 17.17
N LEU A 39 -7.98 -32.44 18.03
CA LEU A 39 -9.40 -32.11 18.17
C LEU A 39 -9.86 -31.11 17.10
N VAL A 40 -9.04 -30.11 16.79
CA VAL A 40 -9.37 -28.98 15.90
C VAL A 40 -9.13 -29.32 14.43
N GLY A 41 -8.17 -30.19 14.11
CA GLY A 41 -7.87 -30.61 12.74
C GLY A 41 -7.15 -29.55 11.89
N LYS A 42 -6.91 -29.85 10.62
CA LYS A 42 -6.32 -28.91 9.66
C LYS A 42 -7.39 -27.91 9.20
N LEU A 43 -6.99 -26.66 8.99
CA LEU A 43 -7.87 -25.63 8.46
C LEU A 43 -8.31 -26.01 7.03
N ASN A 44 -9.60 -26.32 6.82
CA ASN A 44 -10.13 -26.72 5.51
C ASN A 44 -10.46 -25.52 4.60
N HIS A 45 -10.66 -24.34 5.18
CA HIS A 45 -11.05 -23.13 4.47
C HIS A 45 -10.29 -21.91 5.00
N GLY A 46 -9.78 -21.11 4.07
CA GLY A 46 -8.93 -19.95 4.35
C GLY A 46 -7.68 -19.99 3.49
N THR A 47 -7.22 -18.82 3.06
CA THR A 47 -5.90 -18.69 2.41
C THR A 47 -4.86 -18.41 3.50
N GLY A 48 -3.72 -19.12 3.46
CA GLY A 48 -2.64 -18.94 4.44
C GLY A 48 -1.87 -17.62 4.31
N SER A 49 -2.19 -16.83 3.29
CA SER A 49 -1.61 -15.51 3.05
C SER A 49 -2.71 -14.51 2.77
N LEU A 50 -2.65 -13.36 3.44
CA LEU A 50 -3.41 -12.19 3.01
C LEU A 50 -3.08 -11.90 1.53
N GLN A 51 -4.11 -11.63 0.73
CA GLN A 51 -3.90 -11.15 -0.63
C GLN A 51 -3.12 -9.84 -0.53
N GLY A 52 -1.84 -9.89 -0.88
CA GLY A 52 -0.93 -8.78 -0.67
C GLY A 52 -1.46 -7.50 -1.32
N PHE A 53 -1.20 -6.36 -0.68
CA PHE A 53 -1.45 -5.07 -1.29
C PHE A 53 -0.64 -4.98 -2.58
N ARG A 54 -1.33 -4.95 -3.73
CA ARG A 54 -0.70 -4.74 -5.03
C ARG A 54 -1.00 -3.31 -5.45
N GLU A 55 -0.03 -2.45 -5.25
CA GLU A 55 -0.09 -1.08 -5.73
C GLU A 55 -0.27 -1.05 -7.25
N ASP A 56 -1.16 -0.18 -7.72
CA ASP A 56 -1.35 0.01 -9.15
C ASP A 56 -0.06 0.58 -9.76
N ARG A 57 0.40 0.00 -10.86
CA ARG A 57 1.62 0.44 -11.57
C ARG A 57 1.53 1.87 -12.09
N ARG A 58 0.34 2.47 -12.08
CA ARG A 58 0.09 3.89 -12.40
C ARG A 58 0.44 4.84 -11.26
N ASN A 59 0.43 4.37 -10.02
CA ASN A 59 0.75 5.18 -8.85
C ASN A 59 2.27 5.32 -8.64
N LEU A 60 3.06 4.43 -9.24
CA LEU A 60 4.52 4.49 -9.16
C LEU A 60 5.04 5.66 -9.98
N ALA A 61 5.79 6.58 -9.35
CA ALA A 61 6.54 7.62 -10.03
C ALA A 61 7.61 6.99 -10.96
N LYS A 62 7.66 7.45 -12.21
CA LYS A 62 8.56 6.99 -13.27
C LYS A 62 9.19 8.21 -13.91
N SER A 63 10.50 8.31 -13.76
CA SER A 63 11.30 9.40 -14.33
C SER A 63 11.46 9.26 -15.84
N VAL A 64 11.75 10.39 -16.48
CA VAL A 64 12.19 10.44 -17.88
C VAL A 64 13.59 9.83 -17.98
N LYS A 65 13.80 8.91 -18.93
CA LYS A 65 15.09 8.23 -19.07
C LYS A 65 16.04 9.04 -19.97
N PRO A 66 17.25 9.37 -19.52
CA PRO A 66 18.26 9.94 -20.40
C PRO A 66 18.75 8.88 -21.40
N LEU A 67 18.89 9.27 -22.66
CA LEU A 67 19.40 8.42 -23.74
C LEU A 67 20.79 8.90 -24.15
N TYR A 68 21.74 7.97 -24.28
CA TYR A 68 23.11 8.28 -24.68
C TYR A 68 23.44 7.65 -26.04
N TYR A 69 23.60 8.50 -27.06
CA TYR A 69 23.91 8.09 -28.44
C TYR A 69 25.40 8.21 -28.80
N GLY A 70 26.27 8.49 -27.82
CA GLY A 70 27.72 8.64 -28.03
C GLY A 70 28.16 10.03 -28.49
N ALA A 71 29.46 10.18 -28.74
CA ALA A 71 30.16 11.47 -28.88
C ALA A 71 29.73 12.35 -30.08
N PHE A 72 28.94 11.84 -31.03
CA PHE A 72 28.49 12.57 -32.22
C PHE A 72 26.96 12.57 -32.39
N GLY A 73 26.21 12.26 -31.33
CA GLY A 73 24.75 12.16 -31.34
C GLY A 73 23.99 13.42 -30.93
N SER A 74 24.54 14.63 -31.12
CA SER A 74 23.94 15.87 -30.60
C SER A 74 22.53 16.19 -31.15
N TYR A 75 22.18 15.62 -32.31
CA TYR A 75 20.85 15.76 -32.92
C TYR A 75 19.90 14.60 -32.59
N ALA A 76 20.37 13.57 -31.89
CA ALA A 76 19.53 12.45 -31.48
C ALA A 76 18.66 12.86 -30.27
N PRO A 77 17.42 12.36 -30.18
CA PRO A 77 16.55 12.62 -29.03
C PRO A 77 17.25 12.22 -27.72
N SER A 78 17.49 13.13 -26.79
CA SER A 78 18.31 12.83 -25.60
C SER A 78 17.52 12.22 -24.44
N TYR A 79 16.21 12.09 -24.56
CA TYR A 79 15.31 11.64 -23.49
C TYR A 79 14.20 10.74 -24.03
N ASP A 80 13.82 9.73 -23.24
CA ASP A 80 12.68 8.84 -23.48
C ASP A 80 11.61 9.05 -22.39
N SER A 81 10.43 9.52 -22.81
CA SER A 81 9.26 9.76 -21.94
C SER A 81 8.13 8.77 -22.15
N THR A 82 8.31 7.71 -22.95
CA THR A 82 7.23 6.76 -23.35
C THR A 82 6.46 6.16 -22.18
N PHE A 83 7.11 5.94 -21.04
CA PHE A 83 6.50 5.38 -19.83
C PHE A 83 6.62 6.29 -18.61
N ALA A 84 7.08 7.53 -18.77
CA ALA A 84 7.26 8.48 -17.68
C ALA A 84 5.93 9.12 -17.28
N ASN A 85 5.74 9.33 -15.99
CA ASN A 85 4.62 10.13 -15.46
C ASN A 85 5.09 11.43 -14.80
N LEU A 86 6.41 11.59 -14.59
CA LEU A 86 7.03 12.83 -14.17
C LEU A 86 7.43 13.67 -15.38
N THR A 87 7.37 14.98 -15.22
CA THR A 87 7.98 15.91 -16.17
C THR A 87 9.51 15.77 -16.15
N LYS A 88 10.16 16.32 -17.18
CA LYS A 88 11.63 16.36 -17.23
C LYS A 88 12.21 17.08 -16.01
N GLU A 89 11.66 18.24 -15.68
CA GLU A 89 12.14 19.06 -14.56
C GLU A 89 12.03 18.35 -13.22
N GLU A 90 10.94 17.61 -12.99
CA GLU A 90 10.77 16.80 -11.79
C GLU A 90 11.72 15.60 -11.76
N SER A 91 11.96 14.98 -12.91
CA SER A 91 12.89 13.87 -13.04
C SER A 91 14.33 14.30 -12.76
N ASP A 92 14.75 15.44 -13.33
CA ASP A 92 16.07 16.02 -13.13
C ASP A 92 16.26 16.40 -11.65
N LEU A 93 15.26 17.01 -11.01
CA LEU A 93 15.29 17.34 -9.58
C LEU A 93 15.46 16.10 -8.67
N LEU A 94 14.79 14.98 -9.00
CA LEU A 94 14.97 13.72 -8.27
C LEU A 94 16.36 13.12 -8.50
N HIS A 95 16.88 13.22 -9.72
CA HIS A 95 18.21 12.74 -10.08
C HIS A 95 19.31 13.55 -9.37
N GLU A 96 19.15 14.87 -9.26
CA GLU A 96 20.06 15.75 -8.51
C GLU A 96 20.06 15.46 -7.02
N THR A 97 18.91 15.08 -6.45
CA THR A 97 18.78 14.82 -5.01
C THR A 97 19.27 13.45 -4.57
N TYR A 98 18.85 12.40 -5.26
CA TYR A 98 19.07 11.01 -4.83
C TYR A 98 19.94 10.21 -5.79
N GLY A 99 20.33 10.78 -6.94
CA GLY A 99 21.10 10.09 -7.96
C GLY A 99 20.23 9.16 -8.78
N ASP A 100 19.87 7.99 -8.23
CA ASP A 100 19.19 6.94 -8.99
C ASP A 100 17.76 6.67 -8.49
N GLU A 101 16.94 6.08 -9.37
CA GLU A 101 15.55 5.70 -9.08
C GLU A 101 15.40 4.75 -7.86
N PRO A 102 16.28 3.76 -7.61
CA PRO A 102 16.22 2.95 -6.38
C PRO A 102 16.50 3.77 -5.12
N ALA A 103 17.37 4.78 -5.18
CA ALA A 103 17.68 5.62 -4.02
C ALA A 103 16.47 6.46 -3.60
N VAL A 104 15.68 6.93 -4.57
CA VAL A 104 14.38 7.59 -4.32
C VAL A 104 13.43 6.65 -3.57
N GLN A 105 13.31 5.39 -4.01
CA GLN A 105 12.45 4.39 -3.36
C GLN A 105 12.89 4.09 -1.92
N TYR A 106 14.19 4.04 -1.65
CA TYR A 106 14.70 3.84 -0.29
C TYR A 106 14.40 5.05 0.62
N ALA A 107 14.63 6.26 0.12
CA ALA A 107 14.32 7.48 0.86
C ALA A 107 12.82 7.55 1.19
N GLU A 108 11.96 7.26 0.22
CA GLU A 108 10.51 7.20 0.38
C GLU A 108 10.10 6.13 1.41
N SER A 109 10.68 4.93 1.36
CA SER A 109 10.37 3.87 2.31
C SER A 109 10.69 4.24 3.74
N ILE A 110 11.81 4.93 3.99
CA ILE A 110 12.23 5.33 5.34
C ILE A 110 11.38 6.51 5.83
N LEU A 111 11.03 7.45 4.95
CA LEU A 111 10.09 8.53 5.25
C LEU A 111 8.70 7.99 5.61
N ASN A 112 8.19 7.04 4.82
CA ASN A 112 6.92 6.38 5.07
C ASN A 112 6.90 5.59 6.39
N PHE A 113 8.05 5.05 6.81
CA PHE A 113 8.19 4.41 8.11
C PHE A 113 8.12 5.41 9.27
N ALA A 114 8.68 6.61 9.10
CA ALA A 114 8.74 7.63 10.14
C ALA A 114 7.48 8.52 10.23
N LYS A 115 6.59 8.49 9.21
CA LYS A 115 5.46 9.42 9.04
C LYS A 115 4.54 9.63 10.26
N ASP A 116 4.43 8.64 11.14
CA ASP A 116 3.53 8.68 12.29
C ASP A 116 4.19 9.25 13.57
N CYS A 117 5.48 9.62 13.51
CA CYS A 117 6.20 10.18 14.65
C CYS A 117 7.13 11.34 14.25
N ASP A 118 6.85 12.53 14.80
CA ASP A 118 7.60 13.76 14.51
C ASP A 118 9.08 13.65 14.87
N TYR A 119 9.41 13.00 15.99
CA TYR A 119 10.81 12.81 16.38
C TYR A 119 11.56 11.95 15.35
N THR A 120 10.98 10.85 14.91
CA THR A 120 11.60 10.01 13.88
C THR A 120 11.64 10.69 12.52
N LEU A 121 10.64 11.50 12.18
CA LEU A 121 10.65 12.29 10.94
C LEU A 121 11.84 13.24 10.91
N THR A 122 12.06 14.00 11.99
CA THR A 122 13.22 14.91 12.05
C THR A 122 14.55 14.15 12.00
N MET A 123 14.63 12.96 12.60
CA MET A 123 15.82 12.11 12.51
C MET A 123 16.07 11.62 11.07
N VAL A 124 15.03 11.18 10.36
CA VAL A 124 15.11 10.74 8.96
C VAL A 124 15.45 11.89 8.03
N ASP A 125 14.84 13.07 8.21
CA ASP A 125 15.18 14.28 7.44
C ASP A 125 16.67 14.61 7.58
N ASN A 126 17.22 14.57 8.80
CA ASN A 126 18.64 14.82 9.05
C ASN A 126 19.54 13.73 8.44
N LEU A 127 19.12 12.47 8.45
CA LEU A 127 19.85 11.37 7.80
C LEU A 127 19.89 11.55 6.28
N LEU A 128 18.74 11.85 5.66
CA LEU A 128 18.66 12.08 4.22
C LEU A 128 19.46 13.31 3.82
N ASP A 129 19.44 14.38 4.62
CA ASP A 129 20.32 15.54 4.43
C ASP A 129 21.80 15.16 4.47
N LEU A 130 22.22 14.33 5.43
CA LEU A 130 23.60 13.87 5.53
C LEU A 130 24.03 13.07 4.29
N MET A 131 23.16 12.18 3.80
CA MET A 131 23.44 11.35 2.63
C MET A 131 23.43 12.13 1.31
N THR A 132 22.64 13.19 1.25
CA THR A 132 22.45 14.02 0.04
C THR A 132 23.24 15.33 0.10
N SER A 133 24.13 15.52 1.07
CA SER A 133 24.86 16.78 1.27
C SER A 133 23.97 18.02 1.39
N GLY A 134 22.76 17.85 1.94
CA GLY A 134 21.76 18.89 2.14
C GLY A 134 20.85 19.17 0.94
N GLU A 135 20.96 18.40 -0.15
CA GLU A 135 20.06 18.54 -1.30
C GLU A 135 18.62 18.10 -0.96
N HIS A 136 18.44 17.10 -0.08
CA HIS A 136 17.12 16.67 0.38
C HIS A 136 16.27 17.82 0.94
N ARG A 137 16.79 18.58 1.92
CA ARG A 137 16.10 19.75 2.50
C ARG A 137 15.82 20.85 1.48
N LYS A 138 16.72 21.08 0.52
CA LYS A 138 16.48 22.08 -0.54
C LYS A 138 15.29 21.66 -1.41
N THR A 139 15.28 20.41 -1.85
CA THR A 139 14.22 19.88 -2.70
C THR A 139 12.89 19.79 -1.97
N LYS A 140 12.89 19.44 -0.68
CA LYS A 140 11.69 19.50 0.17
C LYS A 140 11.07 20.91 0.17
N LYS A 141 11.89 21.96 0.35
CA LYS A 141 11.41 23.36 0.26
C LYS A 141 10.86 23.72 -1.12
N ILE A 142 11.54 23.31 -2.20
CA ILE A 142 11.07 23.57 -3.57
C ILE A 142 9.71 22.93 -3.81
N ILE A 143 9.52 21.69 -3.33
CA ILE A 143 8.26 20.96 -3.47
C ILE A 143 7.16 21.65 -2.66
N ASP A 144 7.42 22.03 -1.41
CA ASP A 144 6.46 22.72 -0.55
C ASP A 144 6.02 24.07 -1.15
N GLU A 145 6.96 24.84 -1.71
CA GLU A 145 6.68 26.11 -2.40
C GLU A 145 5.81 25.89 -3.65
N ARG A 146 6.16 24.91 -4.49
CA ARG A 146 5.39 24.56 -5.69
C ARG A 146 3.96 24.11 -5.36
N GLN A 147 3.81 23.31 -4.30
CA GLN A 147 2.49 22.88 -3.82
C GLN A 147 1.65 24.08 -3.39
N LYS A 148 2.23 24.99 -2.59
CA LYS A 148 1.54 26.18 -2.13
C LYS A 148 1.10 27.09 -3.28
N THR A 149 1.96 27.34 -4.26
CA THR A 149 1.61 28.13 -5.45
C THR A 149 0.48 27.49 -6.24
N ARG A 150 0.52 26.16 -6.43
CA ARG A 150 -0.52 25.42 -7.15
C ARG A 150 -1.88 25.49 -6.44
N GLU A 151 -1.89 25.36 -5.12
CA GLU A 151 -3.11 25.54 -4.34
C GLU A 151 -3.70 26.95 -4.44
N GLU A 152 -2.85 27.98 -4.50
CA GLU A 152 -3.27 29.37 -4.70
C GLU A 152 -3.87 29.57 -6.10
N GLU A 153 -3.25 29.03 -7.14
CA GLU A 153 -3.76 29.08 -8.53
C GLU A 153 -5.11 28.36 -8.67
N ASP A 154 -5.26 27.18 -8.06
CA ASP A 154 -6.50 26.41 -8.11
C ASP A 154 -7.65 27.14 -7.40
N LYS A 155 -7.36 27.82 -6.26
CA LYS A 155 -8.33 28.69 -5.58
C LYS A 155 -8.74 29.88 -6.45
N VAL A 156 -7.79 30.50 -7.16
CA VAL A 156 -8.09 31.63 -8.06
C VAL A 156 -8.95 31.18 -9.24
N LYS A 157 -8.61 30.05 -9.89
CA LYS A 157 -9.42 29.48 -10.98
C LYS A 157 -10.84 29.16 -10.53
N GLN A 158 -10.98 28.54 -9.35
CA GLN A 158 -12.30 28.21 -8.80
C GLN A 158 -13.15 29.48 -8.59
N VAL A 159 -12.56 30.59 -8.15
CA VAL A 159 -13.28 31.86 -8.01
C VAL A 159 -13.65 32.44 -9.40
N MET A 160 -12.75 32.39 -10.37
CA MET A 160 -13.00 32.93 -11.72
C MET A 160 -14.05 32.13 -12.51
N ASP A 161 -14.12 30.82 -12.34
CA ASP A 161 -15.13 29.98 -13.01
C ASP A 161 -16.54 30.26 -12.47
N VAL A 162 -16.67 30.58 -11.16
CA VAL A 162 -17.96 30.91 -10.52
C VAL A 162 -18.53 32.25 -11.02
N ASP A 163 -17.67 33.19 -11.42
CA ASP A 163 -18.10 34.49 -11.97
C ASP A 163 -18.57 34.41 -13.44
N SER A 164 -18.19 33.35 -14.17
CA SER A 164 -18.57 33.16 -15.58
C SER A 164 -20.01 32.66 -15.79
N ASP A 165 -20.59 31.98 -14.79
CA ASP A 165 -21.97 31.46 -14.85
C ASP A 165 -23.02 32.47 -14.34
N THR A 166 -22.62 33.58 -13.72
CA THR A 166 -23.56 34.55 -13.12
C THR A 166 -23.79 35.83 -13.93
N ASN A 167 -23.15 35.98 -15.10
CA ASN A 167 -23.29 37.20 -15.92
C ASN A 167 -23.62 36.93 -17.40
N ALA A 168 -24.78 36.32 -17.65
CA ALA A 168 -25.47 36.46 -18.93
C ALA A 168 -26.57 37.55 -18.81
N PRO A 169 -26.34 38.80 -19.25
CA PRO A 169 -27.41 39.79 -19.31
C PRO A 169 -28.37 39.43 -20.44
N GLY A 170 -29.54 38.91 -20.08
CA GLY A 170 -30.66 38.69 -20.99
C GLY A 170 -31.09 40.01 -21.65
N GLY A 171 -30.78 40.14 -22.94
CA GLY A 171 -31.23 41.26 -23.77
C GLY A 171 -32.75 41.24 -23.94
N LYS A 172 -33.44 42.18 -23.27
CA LYS A 172 -34.83 42.51 -23.57
C LYS A 172 -34.85 43.50 -24.74
N TYR A 173 -35.10 43.00 -25.95
CA TYR A 173 -35.56 43.86 -27.05
C TYR A 173 -37.07 44.01 -26.95
N GLU A 174 -37.48 45.12 -26.35
CA GLU A 174 -38.88 45.51 -26.23
C GLU A 174 -39.44 45.92 -27.60
N LYS A 175 -40.60 45.35 -27.92
CA LYS A 175 -41.41 45.61 -29.11
C LYS A 175 -41.87 47.07 -29.12
N PHE A 176 -41.42 47.85 -30.11
CA PHE A 176 -42.17 49.02 -30.57
C PHE A 176 -42.30 49.01 -32.10
N LYS A 177 -43.31 48.26 -32.57
CA LYS A 177 -43.95 48.49 -33.86
C LYS A 177 -45.44 48.28 -33.71
N HIS A 178 -46.15 49.35 -33.36
CA HIS A 178 -47.43 49.75 -33.93
C HIS A 178 -47.93 50.96 -33.15
N THR A 179 -48.14 52.10 -33.81
CA THR A 179 -49.44 52.78 -33.93
C THR A 179 -49.22 54.15 -34.58
N LEU A 180 -49.83 54.30 -35.77
CA LEU A 180 -50.06 55.49 -36.62
C LEU A 180 -48.86 56.08 -37.37
#